data_AF-A0A6P0Z8Q2-F1
#
_entry.id   AF-A0A6P0Z8Q2-F1
#
_cell.length_a   1.000
_cell.length_b   1.000
_cell.length_c   1.000
_cell.angle_alpha   90.00
_cell.angle_beta   90.00
_cell.angle_gamma   90.00
#
_symmetry.space_group_name_H-M   'P 1'
#
loop_
_entity.id
_entity.type
_entity.pdbx_description
1 polymer ?
#
loop_
_entity_poly.entity_id
_entity_poly.type
_entity_poly.pdbx_seq_one_letter_code
_entity_poly.pdbx_strand_id
1 'polypeptide(L)'
;STDHQTLEKLQGEHPVIDFILEHRTLSKLKSTYVDALPKLVRSDTGRVHTDFNQAVTSTGRLSSSDPNLQNIPIRTAFSRQIRQAFIPETGWLLVTADYSQIELRILAHLCQEPALVKAYQTQADVHTLTAQMLFDQENITSEERRLGKVINFGVIYGMGAQRFAREAKVSPSEGKVFIDRLNQRYPKIFAYLEKVKREAIAQGYVETILGRRRYFNFSSETLRRLQGSKPEDIKLDKLKGLSAYDAGLLRAAANSPIQGSSADIIKIAMVKLHSLLQQYQTRLLLQVHDELVLETPPEEWEQLRSKIKETMESALKLRVPLVVDVHGGQNWMEAK
;
A
#
# COMPACT_ATOMS: atom_id res chain seq x y z
N SER A 1 -14.11 -7.51 -24.65
CA SER A 1 -13.88 -8.02 -23.28
C SER A 1 -15.09 -7.66 -22.44
N THR A 2 -15.52 -8.51 -21.52
CA THR A 2 -16.53 -8.16 -20.50
C THR A 2 -15.86 -8.05 -19.13
N ASP A 3 -14.61 -7.61 -19.03
CA ASP A 3 -13.93 -7.45 -17.73
C ASP A 3 -14.52 -6.29 -16.90
N HIS A 4 -14.14 -6.23 -15.62
CA HIS A 4 -14.65 -5.21 -14.69
C HIS A 4 -14.39 -3.79 -15.17
N GLN A 5 -13.19 -3.50 -15.68
CA GLN A 5 -12.82 -2.16 -16.14
C GLN A 5 -13.60 -1.72 -17.38
N THR A 6 -13.96 -2.67 -18.24
CA THR A 6 -14.79 -2.40 -19.41
C THR A 6 -16.22 -2.09 -18.97
N LEU A 7 -16.78 -2.90 -18.06
CA LEU A 7 -18.15 -2.69 -17.56
C LEU A 7 -18.30 -1.42 -16.72
N GLU A 8 -17.30 -1.05 -15.91
CA GLU A 8 -17.30 0.22 -15.16
C GLU A 8 -17.42 1.44 -16.08
N LYS A 9 -16.81 1.40 -17.27
CA LYS A 9 -16.90 2.51 -18.24
C LYS A 9 -18.29 2.65 -18.87
N LEU A 10 -19.06 1.57 -18.87
CA LEU A 10 -20.39 1.51 -19.47
C LEU A 10 -21.50 1.62 -18.41
N GLN A 11 -21.16 1.88 -17.14
CA GLN A 11 -22.16 2.05 -16.08
C GLN A 11 -23.14 3.17 -16.42
N GLY A 12 -24.42 2.92 -16.18
CA GLY A 12 -25.49 3.85 -16.54
C GLY A 12 -25.88 3.85 -18.03
N GLU A 13 -25.13 3.20 -18.93
CA GLU A 13 -25.53 3.08 -20.34
C GLU A 13 -26.71 2.12 -20.52
N HIS A 14 -26.81 1.07 -19.69
CA HIS A 14 -27.97 0.17 -19.64
C HIS A 14 -28.09 -0.49 -18.26
N PRO A 15 -29.30 -0.63 -17.66
CA PRO A 15 -29.49 -1.20 -16.31
C PRO A 15 -28.87 -2.58 -16.10
N VAL A 16 -28.82 -3.41 -17.15
CA VAL A 16 -28.20 -4.75 -17.10
C VAL A 16 -26.73 -4.71 -16.69
N ILE A 17 -26.01 -3.63 -17.00
CA ILE A 17 -24.57 -3.50 -16.72
C ILE A 17 -24.35 -3.40 -15.22
N ASP A 18 -25.18 -2.62 -14.53
CA ASP A 18 -25.14 -2.49 -13.07
C ASP A 18 -25.49 -3.81 -12.39
N PHE A 19 -26.52 -4.52 -12.87
CA PHE A 19 -26.86 -5.86 -12.38
C PHE A 19 -25.73 -6.88 -12.60
N ILE A 20 -25.03 -6.85 -13.72
CA ILE A 20 -23.89 -7.74 -13.98
C ILE A 20 -22.74 -7.44 -13.01
N LEU A 21 -22.44 -6.15 -12.76
CA LEU A 21 -21.38 -5.73 -11.83
C LEU A 21 -21.72 -6.14 -10.39
N GLU A 22 -22.96 -5.93 -9.97
CA GLU A 22 -23.44 -6.34 -8.65
C GLU A 22 -23.39 -7.87 -8.50
N HIS A 23 -23.97 -8.62 -9.45
CA HIS A 23 -23.95 -10.09 -9.44
C HIS A 23 -22.51 -10.61 -9.34
N ARG A 24 -21.57 -10.11 -10.16
CA ARG A 24 -20.18 -10.56 -10.10
C ARG A 24 -19.52 -10.27 -8.76
N THR A 25 -19.82 -9.12 -8.17
CA THR A 25 -19.30 -8.75 -6.85
C THR A 25 -19.83 -9.73 -5.80
N LEU A 26 -21.14 -9.94 -5.73
CA LEU A 26 -21.77 -10.82 -4.75
C LEU A 26 -21.40 -12.30 -4.96
N SER A 27 -21.42 -12.81 -6.19
CA SER A 27 -21.01 -14.18 -6.49
C SER A 27 -19.57 -14.44 -6.12
N LYS A 28 -18.66 -13.48 -6.37
CA LYS A 28 -17.26 -13.60 -5.93
C LYS A 28 -17.15 -13.60 -4.40
N LEU A 29 -17.85 -12.69 -3.71
CA LEU A 29 -17.82 -12.63 -2.25
C LEU A 29 -18.36 -13.91 -1.61
N LYS A 30 -19.47 -14.43 -2.15
CA LYS A 30 -20.08 -15.69 -1.70
C LYS A 30 -19.15 -16.88 -1.94
N SER A 31 -18.72 -17.09 -3.18
CA SER A 31 -17.91 -18.26 -3.56
C SER A 31 -16.52 -18.25 -2.94
N THR A 32 -15.83 -17.10 -2.90
CA THR A 32 -14.46 -17.01 -2.39
C THR A 32 -14.38 -17.00 -0.87
N TYR A 33 -15.37 -16.43 -0.16
CA TYR A 33 -15.27 -16.25 1.29
C TYR A 33 -16.37 -17.00 2.03
N VAL A 34 -17.64 -16.68 1.78
CA VAL A 34 -18.77 -17.19 2.57
C VAL A 34 -18.89 -18.71 2.50
N ASP A 35 -18.79 -19.28 1.30
CA ASP A 35 -18.93 -20.73 1.10
C ASP A 35 -17.62 -21.49 1.35
N ALA A 36 -16.48 -20.85 1.09
CA ALA A 36 -15.17 -21.50 1.10
C ALA A 36 -14.53 -21.52 2.49
N LEU A 37 -14.49 -20.38 3.21
CA LEU A 37 -13.77 -20.30 4.49
C LEU A 37 -14.29 -21.27 5.55
N PRO A 38 -15.61 -21.49 5.73
CA PRO A 38 -16.10 -22.48 6.70
C PRO A 38 -15.63 -23.91 6.40
N LYS A 39 -15.40 -24.24 5.12
CA LYS A 39 -14.90 -25.56 4.70
C LYS A 39 -13.40 -25.73 4.95
N LEU A 40 -12.67 -24.64 5.17
CA LEU A 40 -11.23 -24.62 5.45
C LEU A 40 -10.92 -24.60 6.94
N VAL A 41 -11.94 -24.70 7.80
CA VAL A 41 -11.74 -24.84 9.25
C VAL A 41 -11.11 -26.20 9.53
N ARG A 42 -9.93 -26.18 10.13
CA ARG A 42 -9.24 -27.40 10.54
C ARG A 42 -9.93 -28.04 11.74
N SER A 43 -10.13 -29.35 11.70
CA SER A 43 -10.81 -30.10 12.76
C SER A 43 -10.02 -30.19 14.06
N ASP A 44 -8.69 -30.12 14.01
CA ASP A 44 -7.82 -30.25 15.18
C ASP A 44 -7.70 -28.94 15.98
N THR A 45 -7.77 -27.78 15.31
CA THR A 45 -7.69 -26.47 16.00
C THR A 45 -9.00 -25.70 16.04
N GLY A 46 -10.00 -26.08 15.24
CA GLY A 46 -11.24 -25.30 15.07
C GLY A 46 -11.03 -23.93 14.43
N ARG A 47 -9.94 -23.72 13.68
CA ARG A 47 -9.54 -22.42 13.10
C ARG A 47 -9.18 -22.55 11.63
N VAL A 48 -9.21 -21.44 10.90
CA VAL A 48 -8.66 -21.32 9.55
C VAL A 48 -7.17 -21.01 9.66
N HIS A 49 -6.34 -21.72 8.90
CA HIS A 49 -4.90 -21.52 8.84
C HIS A 49 -4.52 -21.05 7.44
N THR A 50 -3.66 -20.05 7.35
CA THR A 50 -3.15 -19.53 6.08
C THR A 50 -1.64 -19.75 5.99
N ASP A 51 -1.14 -19.88 4.76
CA ASP A 51 0.29 -19.95 4.49
C ASP A 51 0.86 -18.55 4.21
N PHE A 52 1.76 -18.09 5.08
CA PHE A 52 2.56 -16.89 4.83
C PHE A 52 3.83 -17.24 4.06
N ASN A 53 3.79 -16.96 2.75
CA ASN A 53 4.87 -17.24 1.83
C ASN A 53 5.95 -16.15 1.89
N GLN A 54 7.15 -16.51 2.34
CA GLN A 54 8.22 -15.56 2.60
C GLN A 54 9.05 -15.18 1.36
N ALA A 55 9.13 -16.07 0.36
CA ALA A 55 10.04 -15.97 -0.79
C ALA A 55 9.34 -15.94 -2.16
N VAL A 56 8.12 -15.41 -2.23
CA VAL A 56 7.32 -15.37 -3.48
C VAL A 56 7.31 -13.98 -4.14
N THR A 57 7.25 -12.90 -3.35
CA THR A 57 7.05 -11.56 -3.93
C THR A 57 8.37 -10.88 -4.31
N SER A 58 8.37 -10.16 -5.44
CA SER A 58 9.55 -9.41 -5.94
C SER A 58 9.95 -8.21 -5.08
N THR A 59 9.06 -7.72 -4.21
CA THR A 59 9.32 -6.56 -3.33
C THR A 59 9.69 -6.97 -1.91
N GLY A 60 9.67 -8.26 -1.59
CA GLY A 60 9.96 -8.75 -0.25
C GLY A 60 8.77 -8.73 0.72
N ARG A 61 7.56 -8.39 0.27
CA ARG A 61 6.31 -8.60 1.03
C ARG A 61 6.07 -10.09 1.28
N LEU A 62 5.41 -10.41 2.38
CA LEU A 62 4.76 -11.72 2.52
C LEU A 62 3.55 -11.79 1.60
N SER A 63 3.24 -12.98 1.09
CA SER A 63 1.95 -13.25 0.46
C SER A 63 1.22 -14.35 1.22
N SER A 64 -0.11 -14.28 1.25
CA SER A 64 -0.96 -15.28 1.90
C SER A 64 -1.63 -16.19 0.86
N SER A 65 -1.61 -17.50 1.10
CA SER A 65 -2.32 -18.52 0.31
C SER A 65 -3.02 -19.53 1.21
N ASP A 66 -3.92 -20.31 0.60
CA ASP A 66 -4.55 -21.49 1.20
C ASP A 66 -5.12 -21.33 2.62
N PRO A 67 -6.03 -20.35 2.87
CA PRO A 67 -6.58 -19.36 1.95
C PRO A 67 -5.85 -18.02 2.01
N ASN A 68 -6.04 -17.16 1.00
CA ASN A 68 -5.48 -15.81 1.02
C ASN A 68 -6.27 -14.88 1.97
N LEU A 69 -5.77 -14.72 3.19
CA LEU A 69 -6.32 -13.84 4.23
C LEU A 69 -5.83 -12.40 4.17
N GLN A 70 -4.91 -12.06 3.25
CA GLN A 70 -4.54 -10.66 3.00
C GLN A 70 -5.57 -9.92 2.16
N ASN A 71 -6.41 -10.65 1.41
CA ASN A 71 -7.41 -10.09 0.50
C ASN A 71 -8.83 -10.15 1.05
N ILE A 72 -9.01 -10.16 2.38
CA ILE A 72 -10.35 -10.12 2.98
C ILE A 72 -10.98 -8.73 2.73
N PRO A 73 -12.17 -8.67 2.13
CA PRO A 73 -12.76 -7.43 1.61
C PRO A 73 -13.31 -6.54 2.73
N ILE A 74 -13.35 -5.22 2.50
CA ILE A 74 -13.79 -4.22 3.50
C ILE A 74 -14.62 -3.04 2.95
N ARG A 75 -14.69 -2.88 1.62
CA ARG A 75 -15.18 -1.63 1.00
C ARG A 75 -16.69 -1.42 1.13
N THR A 76 -17.49 -2.47 0.97
CA THR A 76 -18.96 -2.42 0.96
C THR A 76 -19.55 -2.89 2.29
N ALA A 77 -20.77 -2.48 2.61
CA ALA A 77 -21.48 -2.94 3.81
C ALA A 77 -21.51 -4.47 3.92
N PHE A 78 -21.80 -5.17 2.81
CA PHE A 78 -21.77 -6.62 2.77
C PHE A 78 -20.36 -7.19 3.03
N SER A 79 -19.31 -6.62 2.44
CA SER A 79 -17.94 -7.10 2.70
C SER A 79 -17.49 -6.90 4.16
N ARG A 80 -18.00 -5.88 4.85
CA ARG A 80 -17.73 -5.67 6.28
C ARG A 80 -18.28 -6.80 7.14
N GLN A 81 -19.42 -7.39 6.76
CA GLN A 81 -19.98 -8.57 7.44
C GLN A 81 -19.05 -9.79 7.34
N ILE A 82 -18.34 -9.95 6.22
CA ILE A 82 -17.34 -11.03 6.07
C ILE A 82 -16.19 -10.82 7.06
N ARG A 83 -15.73 -9.57 7.24
CA ARG A 83 -14.69 -9.24 8.24
C ARG A 83 -15.18 -9.46 9.68
N GLN A 84 -16.46 -9.26 9.97
CA GLN A 84 -17.05 -9.55 11.29
C GLN A 84 -17.00 -11.03 11.66
N ALA A 85 -16.93 -11.94 10.68
CA ALA A 85 -16.81 -13.38 10.94
C ALA A 85 -15.43 -13.81 11.46
N PHE A 86 -14.43 -12.91 11.43
CA PHE A 86 -13.12 -13.14 12.03
C PHE A 86 -13.14 -12.66 13.47
N ILE A 87 -13.30 -13.61 14.38
CA ILE A 87 -13.40 -13.41 15.83
C ILE A 87 -12.15 -13.94 16.54
N PRO A 88 -11.78 -13.38 17.71
CA PRO A 88 -10.70 -13.91 18.53
C PRO A 88 -11.15 -15.19 19.26
N GLU A 89 -10.23 -15.78 20.02
CA GLU A 89 -10.57 -16.81 21.01
C GLU A 89 -11.69 -16.34 21.97
N THR A 90 -12.49 -17.27 22.48
CA THR A 90 -13.63 -16.95 23.37
C THR A 90 -13.17 -16.15 24.58
N GLY A 91 -13.77 -14.98 24.80
CA GLY A 91 -13.42 -14.08 25.90
C GLY A 91 -12.21 -13.17 25.63
N TRP A 92 -11.55 -13.32 24.47
CA TRP A 92 -10.42 -12.50 24.07
C TRP A 92 -10.86 -11.32 23.20
N LEU A 93 -9.92 -10.41 22.94
CA LEU A 93 -10.08 -9.30 22.00
C LEU A 93 -9.24 -9.56 20.75
N LEU A 94 -9.76 -9.16 19.59
CA LEU A 94 -8.97 -9.03 18.39
C LEU A 94 -8.35 -7.63 18.36
N VAL A 95 -7.07 -7.52 18.02
CA VAL A 95 -6.32 -6.26 17.98
C VAL A 95 -5.77 -6.06 16.58
N THR A 96 -5.96 -4.88 16.00
CA THR A 96 -5.19 -4.48 14.81
C THR A 96 -4.22 -3.37 15.14
N ALA A 97 -3.04 -3.45 14.54
CA ALA A 97 -2.04 -2.39 14.57
C ALA A 97 -1.62 -2.08 13.13
N ASP A 98 -1.96 -0.89 12.63
CA ASP A 98 -1.76 -0.49 11.24
C ASP A 98 -0.85 0.75 11.14
N TYR A 99 0.11 0.73 10.22
CA TYR A 99 0.96 1.91 10.01
C TYR A 99 0.21 3.00 9.24
N SER A 100 0.12 4.18 9.84
CA SER A 100 -0.48 5.35 9.20
C SER A 100 0.39 5.85 8.05
N GLN A 101 -0.07 5.66 6.81
CA GLN A 101 0.55 6.20 5.58
C GLN A 101 2.02 5.78 5.39
N ILE A 102 2.37 4.53 5.70
CA ILE A 102 3.77 4.07 5.75
C ILE A 102 4.57 4.36 4.49
N GLU A 103 3.99 4.12 3.31
CA GLU A 103 4.70 4.30 2.05
C GLU A 103 5.02 5.77 1.75
N LEU A 104 4.14 6.71 2.13
CA LEU A 104 4.41 8.14 2.00
C LEU A 104 5.47 8.63 3.00
N ARG A 105 5.49 8.08 4.21
CA ARG A 105 6.55 8.37 5.19
C ARG A 105 7.91 7.86 4.72
N ILE A 106 7.95 6.66 4.14
CA ILE A 106 9.15 6.11 3.51
C ILE A 106 9.60 6.98 2.34
N LEU A 107 8.68 7.41 1.48
CA LEU A 107 9.01 8.33 0.40
C LEU A 107 9.59 9.64 0.93
N ALA A 108 8.98 10.25 1.95
CA ALA A 108 9.49 11.47 2.58
C ALA A 108 10.91 11.29 3.11
N HIS A 109 11.20 10.11 3.69
CA HIS A 109 12.54 9.74 4.11
C HIS A 109 13.52 9.55 2.93
N LEU A 110 13.08 9.00 1.81
CA LEU A 110 13.96 8.74 0.67
C LEU A 110 14.24 10.00 -0.16
N CYS A 111 13.22 10.84 -0.39
CA CYS A 111 13.33 12.03 -1.24
C CYS A 111 13.73 13.30 -0.48
N GLN A 112 13.51 13.35 0.84
CA GLN A 112 13.83 14.50 1.68
C GLN A 112 13.17 15.82 1.22
N GLU A 113 11.95 15.72 0.70
CA GLU A 113 11.10 16.86 0.30
C GLU A 113 10.72 17.69 1.55
N PRO A 114 11.23 18.93 1.72
CA PRO A 114 11.07 19.67 2.97
C PRO A 114 9.60 19.89 3.37
N ALA A 115 8.71 20.13 2.41
CA ALA A 115 7.29 20.32 2.70
C ALA A 115 6.66 19.06 3.30
N LEU A 116 6.99 17.88 2.77
CA LEU A 116 6.47 16.60 3.23
C LEU A 116 7.11 16.17 4.56
N VAL A 117 8.42 16.38 4.72
CA VAL A 117 9.12 16.12 5.98
C VAL A 117 8.55 16.98 7.11
N LYS A 118 8.37 18.29 6.87
CA LYS A 118 7.76 19.22 7.83
C LYS A 118 6.35 18.76 8.20
N ALA A 119 5.52 18.42 7.22
CA ALA A 119 4.15 17.97 7.45
C ALA A 119 4.09 16.77 8.40
N TYR A 120 4.94 15.76 8.20
CA TYR A 120 4.98 14.61 9.09
C TYR A 120 5.56 14.91 10.48
N GLN A 121 6.54 15.82 10.58
CA GLN A 121 7.10 16.23 11.87
C GLN A 121 6.11 17.03 12.71
N THR A 122 5.24 17.82 12.07
CA THR A 122 4.19 18.59 12.76
C THR A 122 2.84 17.86 12.80
N GLN A 123 2.79 16.56 12.44
CA GLN A 123 1.56 15.76 12.38
C GLN A 123 0.42 16.38 11.54
N ALA A 124 0.77 17.15 10.51
CA ALA A 124 -0.19 17.73 9.59
C ALA A 124 -0.78 16.65 8.66
N ASP A 125 -2.03 16.84 8.23
CA ASP A 125 -2.66 15.95 7.26
C ASP A 125 -2.06 16.15 5.86
N VAL A 126 -1.25 15.19 5.42
CA VAL A 126 -0.58 15.25 4.11
C VAL A 126 -1.57 15.23 2.94
N HIS A 127 -2.71 14.56 3.04
CA HIS A 127 -3.71 14.59 1.98
C HIS A 127 -4.33 15.97 1.85
N THR A 128 -4.59 16.61 3.00
CA THR A 128 -5.07 17.98 3.05
C THR A 128 -4.04 18.93 2.45
N LEU A 129 -2.77 18.81 2.85
CA LEU A 129 -1.69 19.62 2.32
C LEU A 129 -1.55 19.49 0.80
N THR A 130 -1.59 18.26 0.27
CA THR A 130 -1.52 18.03 -1.18
C THR A 130 -2.70 18.64 -1.90
N ALA A 131 -3.92 18.53 -1.37
CA ALA A 131 -5.11 19.14 -1.96
C ALA A 131 -5.03 20.68 -1.92
N GLN A 132 -4.64 21.28 -0.78
CA GLN A 132 -4.46 22.73 -0.65
C GLN A 132 -3.46 23.27 -1.68
N MET A 133 -2.34 22.57 -1.88
CA MET A 133 -1.34 22.92 -2.89
C MET A 133 -1.85 22.78 -4.32
N LEU A 134 -2.72 21.80 -4.57
CA LEU A 134 -3.25 21.53 -5.90
C LEU A 134 -4.27 22.59 -6.33
N PHE A 135 -5.20 22.89 -5.42
CA PHE A 135 -6.31 23.82 -5.64
C PHE A 135 -5.94 25.27 -5.34
N ASP A 136 -4.75 25.51 -4.79
CA ASP A 136 -4.24 26.83 -4.39
C ASP A 136 -5.19 27.55 -3.43
N GLN A 137 -5.68 26.81 -2.42
CA GLN A 137 -6.62 27.30 -1.42
C GLN A 137 -6.38 26.64 -0.06
N GLU A 138 -6.64 27.37 1.03
CA GLU A 138 -6.46 26.85 2.38
C GLU A 138 -7.61 25.93 2.83
N ASN A 139 -8.84 26.32 2.53
CA ASN A 139 -10.02 25.53 2.90
C ASN A 139 -10.31 24.52 1.80
N ILE A 140 -10.17 23.23 2.11
CA ILE A 140 -10.52 22.15 1.20
C ILE A 140 -11.75 21.41 1.70
N THR A 141 -12.58 20.99 0.75
CA THR A 141 -13.71 20.11 0.96
C THR A 141 -13.25 18.65 1.16
N SER A 142 -14.12 17.80 1.71
CA SER A 142 -13.88 16.36 1.83
C SER A 142 -13.61 15.69 0.47
N GLU A 143 -14.26 16.16 -0.60
CA GLU A 143 -14.05 15.66 -1.96
C GLU A 143 -12.68 16.06 -2.51
N GLU A 144 -12.22 17.29 -2.27
CA GLU A 144 -10.88 17.75 -2.66
C GLU A 144 -9.78 17.04 -1.86
N ARG A 145 -10.01 16.78 -0.56
CA ARG A 145 -9.12 15.93 0.25
C ARG A 145 -9.05 14.51 -0.32
N ARG A 146 -10.18 13.95 -0.78
CA ARG A 146 -10.20 12.65 -1.46
C ARG A 146 -9.35 12.66 -2.73
N LEU A 147 -9.39 13.74 -3.50
CA LEU A 147 -8.51 13.92 -4.66
C LEU A 147 -7.04 14.00 -4.26
N GLY A 148 -6.70 14.73 -3.19
CA GLY A 148 -5.36 14.74 -2.60
C GLY A 148 -4.86 13.34 -2.22
N LYS A 149 -5.75 12.49 -1.69
CA LYS A 149 -5.47 11.07 -1.45
C LYS A 149 -5.17 10.30 -2.74
N VAL A 150 -6.01 10.45 -3.77
CA VAL A 150 -5.80 9.80 -5.08
C VAL A 150 -4.45 10.22 -5.68
N ILE A 151 -4.07 11.50 -5.56
CA ILE A 151 -2.78 12.02 -6.04
C ILE A 151 -1.62 11.35 -5.30
N ASN A 152 -1.68 11.34 -3.97
CA ASN A 152 -0.62 10.77 -3.16
C ASN A 152 -0.45 9.26 -3.39
N PHE A 153 -1.52 8.52 -3.67
CA PHE A 153 -1.44 7.08 -3.99
C PHE A 153 -1.27 6.77 -5.48
N GLY A 154 -1.47 7.76 -6.36
CA GLY A 154 -1.41 7.59 -7.79
C GLY A 154 -0.14 8.17 -8.40
N VAL A 155 -0.04 9.49 -8.37
CA VAL A 155 1.00 10.26 -9.10
C VAL A 155 2.39 9.98 -8.54
N ILE A 156 2.49 9.90 -7.21
CA ILE A 156 3.72 9.50 -6.52
C ILE A 156 4.22 8.12 -6.98
N TYR A 157 3.31 7.23 -7.37
CA TYR A 157 3.64 5.86 -7.82
C TYR A 157 3.76 5.73 -9.35
N GLY A 158 4.00 6.84 -10.04
CA GLY A 158 4.25 6.87 -11.48
C GLY A 158 2.99 6.82 -12.33
N MET A 159 1.84 7.22 -11.78
CA MET A 159 0.63 7.48 -12.57
C MET A 159 0.84 8.66 -13.51
N GLY A 160 0.70 8.42 -14.81
CA GLY A 160 0.75 9.49 -15.81
C GLY A 160 -0.53 10.34 -15.85
N ALA A 161 -0.44 11.51 -16.49
CA ALA A 161 -1.52 12.51 -16.57
C ALA A 161 -2.87 11.94 -17.03
N GLN A 162 -2.87 11.03 -18.00
CA GLN A 162 -4.11 10.42 -18.51
C GLN A 162 -4.83 9.56 -17.45
N ARG A 163 -4.06 8.77 -16.69
CA ARG A 163 -4.65 7.93 -15.63
C ARG A 163 -5.11 8.79 -14.46
N PHE A 164 -4.34 9.80 -14.11
CA PHE A 164 -4.72 10.77 -13.09
C PHE A 164 -6.02 11.49 -13.47
N ALA A 165 -6.11 12.02 -14.68
CA ALA A 165 -7.31 12.71 -15.18
C ALA A 165 -8.56 11.84 -15.06
N ARG A 166 -8.45 10.55 -15.41
CA ARG A 166 -9.54 9.59 -15.27
C ARG A 166 -9.96 9.35 -13.81
N GLU A 167 -9.00 9.15 -12.90
CA GLU A 167 -9.31 8.90 -11.48
C GLU A 167 -9.84 10.15 -10.78
N ALA A 168 -9.38 11.34 -11.20
CA ALA A 168 -9.86 12.63 -10.72
C ALA A 168 -11.14 13.11 -11.42
N LYS A 169 -11.61 12.40 -12.46
CA LYS A 169 -12.76 12.79 -13.31
C LYS A 169 -12.61 14.19 -13.93
N VAL A 170 -11.41 14.53 -14.37
CA VAL A 170 -11.07 15.80 -15.06
C VAL A 170 -10.58 15.53 -16.49
N SER A 171 -10.42 16.57 -17.30
CA SER A 171 -9.88 16.45 -18.65
C SER A 171 -8.39 16.06 -18.65
N PRO A 172 -7.87 15.43 -19.72
CA PRO A 172 -6.43 15.12 -19.83
C PRO A 172 -5.52 16.36 -19.75
N SER A 173 -5.97 17.51 -20.26
CA SER A 173 -5.26 18.78 -20.17
C SER A 173 -5.16 19.29 -18.75
N GLU A 174 -6.26 19.24 -17.98
CA GLU A 174 -6.26 19.58 -16.56
C GLU A 174 -5.36 18.62 -15.78
N GLY A 175 -5.45 17.32 -16.07
CA GLY A 175 -4.59 16.30 -15.45
C GLY A 175 -3.10 16.56 -15.63
N LYS A 176 -2.69 17.08 -16.80
CA LYS A 176 -1.30 17.50 -17.04
C LYS A 176 -0.93 18.72 -16.18
N VAL A 177 -1.77 19.76 -16.17
CA VAL A 177 -1.56 20.96 -15.35
C VAL A 177 -1.39 20.61 -13.87
N PHE A 178 -2.18 19.67 -13.37
CA PHE A 178 -2.09 19.18 -12.00
C PHE A 178 -0.78 18.47 -11.69
N ILE A 179 -0.30 17.60 -12.59
CA ILE A 179 1.00 16.94 -12.42
C ILE A 179 2.14 17.96 -12.47
N ASP A 180 2.07 18.94 -13.38
CA ASP A 180 3.08 19.98 -13.52
C ASP A 180 3.17 20.84 -12.24
N ARG A 181 2.02 21.23 -11.66
CA ARG A 181 1.98 21.92 -10.35
C ARG A 181 2.55 21.06 -9.23
N LEU A 182 2.20 19.77 -9.18
CA LEU A 182 2.71 18.85 -8.17
C LEU A 182 4.24 18.72 -8.26
N ASN A 183 4.79 18.65 -9.47
CA ASN A 183 6.23 18.61 -9.69
C ASN A 183 6.91 19.91 -9.25
N GLN A 184 6.32 21.07 -9.54
CA GLN A 184 6.82 22.35 -9.05
C GLN A 184 6.82 22.44 -7.52
N ARG A 185 5.82 21.82 -6.87
CA ARG A 185 5.66 21.89 -5.41
C ARG A 185 6.46 20.85 -4.63
N TYR A 186 6.63 19.67 -5.20
CA TYR A 186 7.39 18.55 -4.64
C TYR A 186 8.52 18.08 -5.57
N PRO A 187 9.44 18.97 -5.98
CA PRO A 187 10.45 18.65 -7.00
C PRO A 187 11.36 17.51 -6.57
N LYS A 188 11.62 17.33 -5.26
CA LYS A 188 12.50 16.25 -4.81
C LYS A 188 11.85 14.86 -4.92
N ILE A 189 10.52 14.76 -4.90
CA ILE A 189 9.82 13.49 -5.14
C ILE A 189 10.11 13.02 -6.56
N PHE A 190 9.88 13.88 -7.56
CA PHE A 190 10.08 13.52 -8.96
C PHE A 190 11.56 13.27 -9.28
N ALA A 191 12.46 14.12 -8.76
CA ALA A 191 13.90 13.90 -8.89
C ALA A 191 14.34 12.55 -8.31
N TYR A 192 13.78 12.15 -7.16
CA TYR A 192 14.03 10.84 -6.56
C TYR A 192 13.52 9.69 -7.45
N LEU A 193 12.28 9.75 -7.92
CA LEU A 193 11.70 8.71 -8.78
C LEU A 193 12.49 8.55 -10.10
N GLU A 194 12.95 9.65 -10.69
CA GLU A 194 13.82 9.64 -11.86
C GLU A 194 15.22 9.10 -11.55
N LYS A 195 15.78 9.44 -10.40
CA LYS A 195 17.05 8.87 -9.94
C LYS A 195 16.94 7.34 -9.84
N VAL A 196 15.90 6.81 -9.20
CA VAL A 196 15.71 5.36 -9.04
C VAL A 196 15.53 4.65 -10.39
N LYS A 197 14.85 5.28 -11.35
CA LYS A 197 14.75 4.73 -12.73
C LYS A 197 16.12 4.66 -13.40
N ARG A 198 16.95 5.69 -13.25
CA ARG A 198 18.32 5.71 -13.79
C ARG A 198 19.19 4.65 -13.14
N GLU A 199 19.09 4.47 -11.82
CA GLU A 199 19.76 3.40 -11.08
C GLU A 199 19.33 2.02 -11.59
N ALA A 200 18.03 1.80 -11.79
CA ALA A 200 17.52 0.53 -12.32
C ALA A 200 18.09 0.20 -13.70
N ILE A 201 18.17 1.19 -14.62
CA ILE A 201 18.74 1.02 -15.96
C ILE A 201 20.24 0.73 -15.88
N ALA A 202 20.98 1.58 -15.15
CA ALA A 202 22.43 1.50 -15.04
C ALA A 202 22.90 0.20 -14.34
N GLN A 203 22.29 -0.13 -13.21
CA GLN A 203 22.76 -1.21 -12.33
C GLN A 203 22.03 -2.53 -12.57
N GLY A 204 20.85 -2.49 -13.18
CA GLY A 204 19.97 -3.66 -13.35
C GLY A 204 19.16 -4.01 -12.10
N TYR A 205 19.26 -3.23 -11.02
CA TYR A 205 18.46 -3.40 -9.81
C TYR A 205 18.27 -2.09 -9.04
N VAL A 206 17.39 -2.11 -8.05
CA VAL A 206 17.23 -1.04 -7.05
C VAL A 206 17.18 -1.65 -5.65
N GLU A 207 17.45 -0.85 -4.63
CA GLU A 207 17.55 -1.29 -3.24
C GLU A 207 16.53 -0.58 -2.31
N THR A 208 16.10 -1.28 -1.26
CA THR A 208 15.36 -0.68 -0.14
C THR A 208 16.29 0.09 0.79
N ILE A 209 15.76 0.77 1.81
CA ILE A 209 16.55 1.45 2.86
C ILE A 209 17.56 0.48 3.51
N LEU A 210 17.22 -0.81 3.60
CA LEU A 210 18.06 -1.84 4.21
C LEU A 210 18.81 -2.71 3.19
N GLY A 211 18.86 -2.31 1.92
CA GLY A 211 19.67 -2.98 0.89
C GLY A 211 19.03 -4.20 0.24
N ARG A 212 17.73 -4.47 0.44
CA ARG A 212 17.04 -5.54 -0.30
C ARG A 212 16.98 -5.16 -1.77
N ARG A 213 17.49 -6.03 -2.64
CA ARG A 213 17.52 -5.82 -4.10
C ARG A 213 16.28 -6.35 -4.80
N ARG A 214 15.82 -5.62 -5.81
CA ARG A 214 14.94 -6.13 -6.87
C ARG A 214 15.58 -5.86 -8.22
N TYR A 215 15.77 -6.93 -9.00
CA TYR A 215 16.38 -6.88 -10.33
C TYR A 215 15.35 -6.58 -11.42
N PHE A 216 15.77 -5.87 -12.46
CA PHE A 216 14.96 -5.44 -13.59
C PHE A 216 15.62 -5.82 -14.92
N ASN A 217 14.98 -6.71 -15.67
CA ASN A 217 15.47 -7.18 -16.96
C ASN A 217 14.72 -6.44 -18.08
N PHE A 218 15.32 -5.37 -18.59
CA PHE A 218 14.74 -4.61 -19.70
C PHE A 218 14.87 -5.35 -21.03
N SER A 219 13.81 -5.26 -21.84
CA SER A 219 13.71 -5.96 -23.13
C SER A 219 14.30 -5.14 -24.29
N SER A 220 14.15 -3.81 -24.27
CA SER A 220 14.64 -2.96 -25.34
C SER A 220 16.16 -2.89 -25.39
N GLU A 221 16.70 -2.92 -26.60
CA GLU A 221 18.14 -2.76 -26.83
C GLU A 221 18.65 -1.40 -26.34
N THR A 222 17.85 -0.34 -26.49
CA THR A 222 18.18 1.00 -25.98
C THR A 222 18.48 1.00 -24.49
N LEU A 223 17.64 0.36 -23.67
CA LEU A 223 17.86 0.28 -22.22
C LEU A 223 19.02 -0.65 -21.86
N ARG A 224 19.14 -1.79 -22.54
CA ARG A 224 20.25 -2.75 -22.29
C ARG A 224 21.63 -2.15 -22.57
N ARG A 225 21.76 -1.33 -23.62
CA ARG A 225 23.02 -0.63 -23.95
C ARG A 225 23.44 0.42 -22.89
N LEU A 226 22.50 0.87 -22.06
CA LEU A 226 22.77 1.80 -20.96
C LEU A 226 23.15 1.08 -19.66
N GLN A 227 23.06 -0.25 -19.60
CA GLN A 227 23.51 -0.99 -18.43
C GLN A 227 25.03 -0.85 -18.26
N GLY A 228 25.48 -0.58 -17.04
CA GLY A 228 26.87 -0.26 -16.72
C GLY A 228 27.26 1.21 -16.91
N SER A 229 26.38 2.06 -17.45
CA SER A 229 26.65 3.50 -17.50
C SER A 229 26.51 4.14 -16.11
N LYS A 230 27.03 5.36 -15.95
CA LYS A 230 26.73 6.14 -14.74
C LYS A 230 25.26 6.56 -14.75
N PRO A 231 24.50 6.42 -13.64
CA PRO A 231 23.10 6.80 -13.61
C PRO A 231 22.85 8.27 -14.03
N GLU A 232 23.72 9.19 -13.65
CA GLU A 232 23.63 10.62 -13.97
C GLU A 232 23.68 10.94 -15.47
N ASP A 233 24.30 10.08 -16.28
CA ASP A 233 24.44 10.28 -17.73
C ASP A 233 23.17 9.85 -18.51
N ILE A 234 22.26 9.10 -17.85
CA ILE A 234 21.05 8.59 -18.47
C ILE A 234 19.98 9.70 -18.55
N LYS A 235 19.67 10.13 -19.77
CA LYS A 235 18.66 11.15 -20.08
C LYS A 235 17.30 10.50 -20.35
N LEU A 236 16.47 10.37 -19.31
CA LEU A 236 15.17 9.69 -19.39
C LEU A 236 14.21 10.31 -20.41
N ASP A 237 14.25 11.62 -20.58
CA ASP A 237 13.47 12.40 -21.56
C ASP A 237 13.80 12.06 -23.01
N LYS A 238 15.02 11.56 -23.27
CA LYS A 238 15.47 11.13 -24.60
C LYS A 238 15.08 9.68 -24.92
N LEU A 239 14.57 8.92 -23.95
CA LEU A 239 14.11 7.55 -24.15
C LEU A 239 12.74 7.55 -24.82
N LYS A 240 12.73 7.56 -26.16
CA LYS A 240 11.51 7.47 -26.97
C LYS A 240 11.25 6.03 -27.42
N GLY A 241 9.98 5.70 -27.65
CA GLY A 241 9.59 4.40 -28.22
C GLY A 241 9.75 3.20 -27.29
N LEU A 242 9.78 3.41 -25.96
CA LEU A 242 9.80 2.30 -25.01
C LEU A 242 8.55 1.44 -25.13
N SER A 243 8.72 0.12 -25.07
CA SER A 243 7.60 -0.81 -25.02
C SER A 243 6.77 -0.57 -23.76
N ALA A 244 5.48 -0.93 -23.80
CA ALA A 244 4.61 -0.87 -22.62
C ALA A 244 5.17 -1.70 -21.44
N TYR A 245 5.87 -2.79 -21.75
CA TYR A 245 6.55 -3.65 -20.80
C TYR A 245 7.70 -2.91 -20.08
N ASP A 246 8.66 -2.34 -20.81
CA ASP A 246 9.80 -1.63 -20.23
C ASP A 246 9.36 -0.37 -19.46
N ALA A 247 8.37 0.36 -19.99
CA ALA A 247 7.77 1.48 -19.28
C ALA A 247 7.11 1.02 -17.96
N GLY A 248 6.53 -0.19 -17.95
CA GLY A 248 6.01 -0.86 -16.76
C GLY A 248 7.11 -1.20 -15.75
N LEU A 249 8.24 -1.75 -16.22
CA LEU A 249 9.39 -2.05 -15.38
C LEU A 249 10.00 -0.80 -14.75
N LEU A 250 10.12 0.31 -15.50
CA LEU A 250 10.62 1.58 -14.94
C LEU A 250 9.71 2.15 -13.85
N ARG A 251 8.38 2.02 -14.00
CA ARG A 251 7.44 2.38 -12.93
C ARG A 251 7.59 1.47 -11.73
N ALA A 252 7.70 0.16 -11.96
CA ALA A 252 7.92 -0.81 -10.89
C ALA A 252 9.24 -0.56 -10.14
N ALA A 253 10.31 -0.19 -10.84
CA ALA A 253 11.59 0.18 -10.26
C ALA A 253 11.47 1.38 -9.33
N ALA A 254 10.86 2.48 -9.79
CA ALA A 254 10.65 3.68 -8.98
C ALA A 254 9.89 3.39 -7.66
N ASN A 255 8.95 2.45 -7.69
CA ASN A 255 8.11 2.11 -6.52
C ASN A 255 8.75 1.06 -5.58
N SER A 256 9.73 0.30 -6.06
CA SER A 256 10.25 -0.87 -5.34
C SER A 256 10.99 -0.52 -4.05
N PRO A 257 11.84 0.53 -3.99
CA PRO A 257 12.45 0.95 -2.73
C PRO A 257 11.42 1.29 -1.66
N ILE A 258 10.30 1.91 -2.06
CA ILE A 258 9.24 2.33 -1.14
C ILE A 258 8.48 1.11 -0.60
N GLN A 259 7.93 0.29 -1.49
CA GLN A 259 7.14 -0.88 -1.12
C GLN A 259 7.97 -1.95 -0.40
N GLY A 260 9.22 -2.13 -0.83
CA GLY A 260 10.14 -3.07 -0.21
C GLY A 260 10.60 -2.60 1.17
N SER A 261 10.87 -1.30 1.35
CA SER A 261 11.19 -0.79 2.69
C SER A 261 10.00 -0.90 3.65
N SER A 262 8.76 -0.74 3.16
CA SER A 262 7.56 -1.02 3.96
C SER A 262 7.51 -2.49 4.39
N ALA A 263 7.84 -3.41 3.49
CA ALA A 263 7.94 -4.83 3.80
C ALA A 263 9.07 -5.16 4.79
N ASP A 264 10.20 -4.46 4.70
CA ASP A 264 11.31 -4.62 5.64
C ASP A 264 10.91 -4.11 7.05
N ILE A 265 10.26 -2.94 7.13
CA ILE A 265 9.80 -2.35 8.39
C ILE A 265 8.81 -3.26 9.10
N ILE A 266 7.76 -3.75 8.42
CA ILE A 266 6.76 -4.61 9.04
C ILE A 266 7.38 -5.94 9.50
N LYS A 267 8.35 -6.50 8.76
CA LYS A 267 9.07 -7.72 9.16
C LYS A 267 9.93 -7.49 10.40
N ILE A 268 10.62 -6.36 10.50
CA ILE A 268 11.37 -6.00 11.72
C ILE A 268 10.40 -5.85 12.90
N ALA A 269 9.26 -5.19 12.69
CA ALA A 269 8.25 -5.03 13.71
C ALA A 269 7.72 -6.39 14.19
N MET A 270 7.42 -7.32 13.27
CA MET A 270 6.98 -8.68 13.59
C MET A 270 8.01 -9.45 14.41
N VAL A 271 9.30 -9.37 14.07
CA VAL A 271 10.37 -10.04 14.85
C VAL A 271 10.48 -9.45 16.25
N LYS A 272 10.45 -8.11 16.38
CA LYS A 272 10.48 -7.44 17.68
C LYS A 272 9.26 -7.76 18.53
N LEU A 273 8.07 -7.77 17.92
CA LEU A 273 6.82 -8.16 18.58
C LEU A 273 6.85 -9.61 19.02
N HIS A 274 7.35 -10.52 18.19
CA HIS A 274 7.47 -11.93 18.57
C HIS A 274 8.29 -12.12 19.86
N SER A 275 9.41 -11.38 19.99
CA SER A 275 10.21 -11.38 21.22
C SER A 275 9.48 -10.75 22.40
N LEU A 276 8.78 -9.62 22.19
CA LEU A 276 7.98 -8.95 23.23
C LEU A 276 6.90 -9.88 23.79
N LEU A 277 6.23 -10.63 22.92
CA LEU A 277 5.05 -11.45 23.22
C LEU A 277 5.39 -12.78 23.91
N GLN A 278 6.67 -13.18 24.02
CA GLN A 278 7.05 -14.45 24.68
C GLN A 278 6.60 -14.55 26.15
N GLN A 279 6.39 -13.42 26.82
CA GLN A 279 5.94 -13.34 28.22
C GLN A 279 4.42 -13.16 28.36
N TYR A 280 3.68 -13.18 27.25
CA TYR A 280 2.25 -12.89 27.15
C TYR A 280 1.51 -14.07 26.53
N GLN A 281 0.21 -14.17 26.80
CA GLN A 281 -0.66 -15.11 26.11
C GLN A 281 -1.08 -14.60 24.73
N THR A 282 -1.00 -13.29 24.51
CA THR A 282 -1.28 -12.63 23.23
C THR A 282 -0.56 -13.27 22.05
N ARG A 283 -1.28 -13.48 20.93
CA ARG A 283 -0.78 -14.15 19.73
C ARG A 283 -0.85 -13.24 18.53
N LEU A 284 0.24 -13.15 17.78
CA LEU A 284 0.23 -12.56 16.43
C LEU A 284 -0.41 -13.57 15.46
N LEU A 285 -1.54 -13.19 14.84
CA LEU A 285 -2.33 -14.06 13.98
C LEU A 285 -2.06 -13.83 12.49
N LEU A 286 -2.17 -12.58 12.03
CA LEU A 286 -2.08 -12.24 10.61
C LEU A 286 -1.18 -11.03 10.38
N GLN A 287 -0.58 -10.99 9.20
CA GLN A 287 0.00 -9.79 8.62
C GLN A 287 -0.70 -9.47 7.31
N VAL A 288 -1.28 -8.28 7.21
CA VAL A 288 -2.03 -7.80 6.05
C VAL A 288 -1.45 -6.47 5.58
N HIS A 289 -0.53 -6.55 4.62
CA HIS A 289 0.21 -5.39 4.11
C HIS A 289 1.01 -4.68 5.20
N ASP A 290 0.53 -3.56 5.72
CA ASP A 290 1.13 -2.77 6.80
C ASP A 290 0.38 -2.92 8.14
N GLU A 291 -0.67 -3.74 8.17
CA GLU A 291 -1.48 -4.10 9.34
C GLU A 291 -1.01 -5.43 9.95
N LEU A 292 -0.91 -5.49 11.28
CA LEU A 292 -0.80 -6.73 12.05
C LEU A 292 -2.08 -6.98 12.81
N VAL A 293 -2.53 -8.24 12.84
CA VAL A 293 -3.71 -8.69 13.57
C VAL A 293 -3.28 -9.65 14.66
N LEU A 294 -3.68 -9.37 15.89
CA LEU A 294 -3.39 -10.16 17.08
C LEU A 294 -4.69 -10.58 17.76
N GLU A 295 -4.62 -11.59 18.63
CA GLU A 295 -5.63 -11.82 19.67
C GLU A 295 -4.97 -11.71 21.04
N THR A 296 -5.63 -11.03 21.98
CA THR A 296 -5.13 -10.77 23.36
C THR A 296 -6.21 -11.09 24.37
N PRO A 297 -5.87 -11.67 25.54
CA PRO A 297 -6.80 -11.70 26.66
C PRO A 297 -7.04 -10.26 27.17
N PRO A 298 -8.24 -9.91 27.68
CA PRO A 298 -8.56 -8.54 28.11
C PRO A 298 -7.63 -7.99 29.19
N GLU A 299 -7.07 -8.85 30.03
CA GLU A 299 -6.19 -8.52 31.15
C GLU A 299 -4.82 -8.00 30.69
N GLU A 300 -4.38 -8.40 29.49
CA GLU A 300 -3.10 -7.96 28.91
C GLU A 300 -3.26 -6.68 28.06
N TRP A 301 -4.48 -6.35 27.62
CA TRP A 301 -4.74 -5.32 26.61
C TRP A 301 -4.22 -3.94 26.98
N GLU A 302 -4.54 -3.47 28.19
CA GLU A 302 -4.21 -2.10 28.62
C GLU A 302 -2.69 -1.86 28.59
N GLN A 303 -1.91 -2.87 29.01
CA GLN A 303 -0.45 -2.78 28.98
C GLN A 303 0.12 -3.02 27.58
N LEU A 304 -0.43 -3.97 26.82
CA LEU A 304 0.12 -4.34 25.52
C LEU A 304 -0.16 -3.30 24.43
N ARG A 305 -1.24 -2.54 24.54
CA ARG A 305 -1.61 -1.53 23.54
C ARG A 305 -0.46 -0.55 23.27
N SER A 306 0.12 0.04 24.31
CA SER A 306 1.25 0.97 24.19
C SER A 306 2.52 0.27 23.71
N LYS A 307 2.83 -0.92 24.26
CA LYS A 307 4.02 -1.68 23.88
C LYS A 307 3.99 -2.13 22.41
N ILE A 308 2.85 -2.56 21.89
CA ILE A 308 2.68 -2.91 20.47
C ILE A 308 2.94 -1.68 19.60
N LYS A 309 2.31 -0.56 19.93
CA LYS A 309 2.48 0.71 19.23
C LYS A 309 3.95 1.13 19.19
N GLU A 310 4.60 1.23 20.34
CA GLU A 310 6.02 1.63 20.46
C GLU A 310 6.95 0.67 19.71
N THR A 311 6.69 -0.64 19.78
CA THR A 311 7.50 -1.65 19.08
C THR A 311 7.43 -1.47 17.57
N MET A 312 6.25 -1.20 17.03
CA MET A 312 6.07 -0.97 15.60
C MET A 312 6.61 0.41 15.18
N GLU A 313 6.35 1.49 15.92
CA GLU A 313 6.85 2.83 15.60
C GLU A 313 8.39 2.92 15.66
N SER A 314 9.02 2.10 16.50
CA SER A 314 10.48 2.00 16.63
C SER A 314 11.11 0.93 15.73
N ALA A 315 10.34 0.29 14.83
CA ALA A 315 10.82 -0.78 13.97
C ALA A 315 12.06 -0.35 13.17
N LEU A 316 12.00 0.83 12.54
CA LEU A 316 13.12 1.45 11.83
C LEU A 316 13.11 2.97 12.03
N LYS A 317 14.28 3.54 12.38
CA LYS A 317 14.43 4.99 12.54
C LYS A 317 14.46 5.68 11.18
N LEU A 318 13.39 6.41 10.86
CA LEU A 318 13.32 7.28 9.68
C LEU A 318 13.56 8.75 10.07
N ARG A 319 13.54 9.65 9.07
CA ARG A 319 13.64 11.10 9.29
C ARG A 319 12.30 11.74 9.65
N VAL A 320 11.23 11.05 9.33
CA VAL A 320 9.86 11.34 9.72
C VAL A 320 9.41 10.24 10.68
N PRO A 321 8.58 10.54 11.70
CA PRO A 321 8.14 9.53 12.64
C PRO A 321 7.30 8.46 11.93
N LEU A 322 7.46 7.19 12.29
CA LEU A 322 6.46 6.17 12.01
C LEU A 322 5.31 6.34 13.02
N VAL A 323 4.08 6.16 12.55
CA VAL A 323 2.88 6.27 13.40
C VAL A 323 2.05 5.03 13.21
N VAL A 324 1.57 4.45 14.31
CA VAL A 324 0.77 3.24 14.31
C VAL A 324 -0.53 3.47 15.06
N ASP A 325 -1.62 3.08 14.43
CA ASP A 325 -2.97 3.11 14.99
C ASP A 325 -3.30 1.71 15.53
N VAL A 326 -3.57 1.63 16.85
CA VAL A 326 -3.82 0.36 17.55
C VAL A 326 -5.21 0.37 18.17
N HIS A 327 -6.03 -0.59 17.75
CA HIS A 327 -7.44 -0.72 18.11
C HIS A 327 -7.76 -2.16 18.49
N GLY A 328 -8.69 -2.34 19.44
CA GLY A 328 -9.17 -3.64 19.90
C GLY A 328 -10.68 -3.73 19.74
N GLY A 329 -11.20 -4.92 19.42
CA GLY A 329 -12.63 -5.17 19.20
C GLY A 329 -12.99 -6.65 19.29
N GLN A 330 -14.29 -6.95 19.24
CA GLN A 330 -14.77 -8.34 19.33
C GLN A 330 -14.63 -9.12 18.01
N ASN A 331 -14.30 -8.42 16.92
CA ASN A 331 -14.04 -8.98 15.60
C ASN A 331 -13.17 -8.03 14.78
N TRP A 332 -12.72 -8.49 13.62
CA TRP A 332 -11.80 -7.73 12.76
C TRP A 332 -12.41 -6.47 12.13
N MET A 333 -13.74 -6.35 12.09
CA MET A 333 -14.37 -5.11 11.64
C MET A 333 -14.38 -4.06 12.75
N GLU A 334 -14.67 -4.46 13.99
CA GLU A 334 -14.66 -3.58 15.16
C GLU A 334 -13.27 -3.14 15.59
N ALA A 335 -12.28 -4.02 15.39
CA ALA A 335 -10.90 -3.73 15.75
C ALA A 335 -10.20 -2.79 14.76
N LYS A 336 -10.88 -2.20 13.77
CA LYS A 336 -10.26 -1.41 12.69
C LYS A 336 -10.61 0.08 12.70
#